data_AF-A0A7T8H1V9-F1
#
_entry.id   AF-A0A7T8H1V9-F1
#
_cell.length_a   1.000
_cell.length_b   1.000
_cell.length_c   1.000
_cell.angle_alpha   90.00
_cell.angle_beta   90.00
_cell.angle_gamma   90.00
#
_symmetry.space_group_name_H-M   'P 1'
#
loop_
_entity.id
_entity.type
_entity.pdbx_description
1 polymer ?
#
loop_
_entity_poly.entity_id
_entity_poly.type
_entity_poly.pdbx_seq_one_letter_code
_entity_poly.pdbx_strand_id
1 'polypeptide(L)'
;MEELAIKFETSINTIFHVLHDDLGLSIKSARWIPKMLTEDHKMKRVRVQRGSSQWLPKGSNPPLKFKRQESRMVLSFFDNCGVIFQHYLPMRPPSPRPCSRMS
;
A
#
# COMPACT_ATOMS: atom_id res chain seq x y z
N MET A 1 -0.73 -13.70 6.05
CA MET A 1 -0.68 -15.10 5.57
C MET A 1 -1.83 -15.93 6.09
N GLU A 2 -2.37 -15.66 7.28
CA GLU A 2 -3.58 -16.33 7.79
C GLU A 2 -4.75 -16.32 6.79
N GLU A 3 -5.04 -15.19 6.13
CA GLU A 3 -6.07 -15.16 5.08
C GLU A 3 -5.81 -16.15 3.93
N LEU A 4 -4.55 -16.32 3.53
CA LEU A 4 -4.17 -17.28 2.47
C LEU A 4 -4.26 -18.72 3.00
N ALA A 5 -3.79 -18.96 4.22
CA ALA A 5 -3.91 -20.25 4.89
C ALA A 5 -5.39 -20.68 5.01
N ILE A 6 -6.29 -19.77 5.38
CA ILE A 6 -7.74 -20.02 5.41
C ILE A 6 -8.29 -20.26 4.01
N LYS A 7 -7.95 -19.39 3.04
CA LYS A 7 -8.45 -19.50 1.66
C LYS A 7 -8.05 -20.81 0.98
N PHE A 8 -6.84 -21.29 1.26
CA PHE A 8 -6.31 -22.52 0.68
C PHE A 8 -6.42 -23.71 1.63
N GLU A 9 -7.11 -23.57 2.77
CA GLU A 9 -7.29 -24.62 3.78
C GLU A 9 -5.98 -25.34 4.17
N THR A 10 -4.89 -24.58 4.22
CA THR A 10 -3.53 -25.08 4.47
C THR A 10 -2.93 -24.40 5.68
N SER A 11 -1.82 -24.94 6.18
CA SER A 11 -1.11 -24.30 7.28
C SER A 11 -0.37 -23.05 6.81
N ILE A 12 -0.17 -22.09 7.72
CA ILE A 12 0.62 -20.88 7.46
C ILE A 12 2.05 -21.23 7.01
N ASN A 13 2.66 -22.27 7.61
CA ASN A 13 3.98 -22.73 7.21
C ASN A 13 3.99 -23.28 5.78
N THR A 14 2.97 -24.04 5.40
CA THR A 14 2.85 -24.55 4.03
C THR A 14 2.76 -23.40 3.03
N ILE A 15 1.93 -22.38 3.31
CA ILE A 15 1.86 -21.18 2.47
C ILE A 15 3.22 -20.48 2.39
N PHE A 16 3.93 -20.37 3.52
CA PHE A 16 5.26 -19.74 3.55
C PHE A 16 6.25 -20.47 2.67
N HIS A 17 6.33 -21.80 2.80
CA HIS A 17 7.20 -22.65 1.98
C HIS A 17 6.85 -22.56 0.50
N VAL A 18 5.57 -22.65 0.14
CA VAL A 18 5.15 -22.53 -1.26
C VAL A 18 5.50 -21.15 -1.83
N LEU A 19 5.26 -20.07 -1.08
CA LEU A 19 5.59 -18.72 -1.53
C LEU A 19 7.10 -18.51 -1.67
N HIS A 20 7.89 -18.93 -0.69
CA HIS A 20 9.33 -18.65 -0.64
C HIS A 20 10.17 -19.65 -1.45
N ASP A 21 9.91 -20.94 -1.29
CA ASP A 21 10.75 -22.01 -1.81
C ASP A 21 10.29 -22.44 -3.21
N ASP A 22 8.99 -22.66 -3.42
CA ASP A 22 8.48 -23.15 -4.71
C ASP A 22 8.29 -22.01 -5.73
N LEU A 23 7.77 -20.87 -5.28
CA LEU A 23 7.49 -19.71 -6.14
C LEU A 23 8.61 -18.66 -6.13
N GLY A 24 9.59 -18.79 -5.23
CA GLY A 24 10.72 -17.85 -5.12
C GLY A 24 10.32 -16.43 -4.69
N LEU A 25 9.10 -16.24 -4.19
CA LEU A 25 8.58 -14.93 -3.80
C LEU A 25 9.17 -14.54 -2.45
N SER A 26 9.85 -13.40 -2.41
CA SER A 26 10.34 -12.83 -1.16
C SER A 26 9.55 -11.57 -0.80
N ILE A 27 9.25 -11.41 0.49
CA ILE A 27 8.69 -10.17 1.01
C ILE A 27 9.76 -9.07 0.85
N LYS A 28 9.64 -8.26 -0.21
CA LYS A 28 10.62 -7.21 -0.50
C LYS A 28 10.35 -5.91 0.27
N SER A 29 9.10 -5.62 0.63
CA SER A 29 8.82 -4.36 1.35
C SER A 29 7.52 -4.36 2.16
N ALA A 30 7.60 -3.72 3.34
CA ALA A 30 6.47 -3.16 4.05
C ALA A 30 6.59 -1.62 4.00
N ARG A 31 5.57 -0.92 3.51
CA ARG A 31 5.60 0.55 3.37
C ARG A 31 4.31 1.20 3.87
N TRP A 32 4.45 2.41 4.41
CA TRP A 32 3.32 3.28 4.73
C TRP A 32 2.77 3.90 3.43
N ILE A 33 1.56 3.50 3.05
CA ILE A 33 0.85 4.03 1.88
C ILE A 33 -0.19 5.06 2.33
N PRO A 34 -0.16 6.31 1.80
CA PRO A 34 -1.06 7.40 2.24
C PRO A 34 -2.55 7.17 2.04
N LYS A 35 -2.98 6.30 1.11
CA LYS A 35 -4.35 5.82 0.97
C LYS A 35 -4.45 4.70 -0.06
N MET A 36 -5.55 3.97 0.00
CA MET A 36 -5.98 3.13 -1.11
C MET A 36 -6.48 3.97 -2.27
N LEU A 37 -5.86 3.77 -3.44
CA LEU A 37 -6.31 4.37 -4.67
C LEU A 37 -7.34 3.44 -5.29
N THR A 38 -8.57 3.94 -5.42
CA THR A 38 -9.56 3.34 -6.32
C THR A 38 -9.03 3.40 -7.76
N GLU A 39 -9.63 2.62 -8.65
CA GLU A 39 -9.19 2.56 -10.03
C GLU A 39 -9.24 3.94 -10.71
N ASP A 40 -10.29 4.73 -10.46
CA ASP A 40 -10.40 6.12 -10.92
C ASP A 40 -9.27 7.00 -10.40
N HIS A 41 -8.85 6.82 -9.14
CA HIS A 41 -7.74 7.57 -8.58
C HIS A 41 -6.40 7.19 -9.24
N LYS A 42 -6.21 5.91 -9.59
CA LYS A 42 -5.01 5.46 -10.32
C LYS A 42 -5.01 6.02 -11.74
N MET A 43 -6.14 5.91 -12.46
CA MET A 43 -6.29 6.48 -13.81
C MET A 43 -6.04 7.99 -13.81
N LYS A 44 -6.59 8.73 -12.84
CA LYS A 44 -6.35 10.16 -12.70
C LYS A 44 -4.87 10.47 -12.47
N ARG A 45 -4.16 9.68 -11.64
CA ARG A 45 -2.71 9.85 -11.44
C ARG A 45 -1.92 9.59 -12.72
N VAL A 46 -2.19 8.51 -13.43
CA VAL A 46 -1.50 8.20 -14.70
C VAL A 46 -1.76 9.30 -15.72
N ARG A 47 -3.00 9.79 -15.82
CA ARG A 47 -3.36 10.90 -16.71
C ARG A 47 -2.63 12.19 -16.36
N VAL A 48 -2.61 12.56 -15.07
CA VAL A 48 -1.89 13.75 -14.59
C VAL A 48 -0.39 13.60 -14.80
N GLN A 49 0.20 12.45 -14.49
CA GLN A 49 1.63 12.15 -14.69
C GLN A 49 2.03 12.34 -16.16
N ARG A 50 1.23 11.79 -17.09
CA ARG A 50 1.44 11.94 -18.54
C ARG A 50 1.39 13.41 -18.96
N GLY A 51 0.43 14.17 -18.44
CA GLY A 51 0.30 15.61 -18.73
C GLY A 51 1.35 16.50 -18.07
N SER A 52 1.84 16.14 -16.87
CA SER A 52 2.82 16.92 -16.11
C SER A 52 4.26 16.69 -16.55
N SER A 53 4.51 15.65 -17.35
CA SER A 53 5.83 15.38 -17.94
C SER A 53 6.18 16.39 -19.04
N GLN A 54 5.19 17.16 -19.50
CA GLN A 54 5.39 18.27 -20.43
C GLN A 54 5.71 19.55 -19.65
N TRP A 55 6.76 20.25 -20.07
CA TRP A 55 7.06 21.58 -19.54
C TRP A 55 5.91 22.53 -19.82
N LEU A 56 5.33 23.10 -18.77
CA LEU A 56 4.30 24.12 -18.90
C LEU A 56 4.95 25.48 -19.24
N PRO A 57 4.33 26.30 -20.09
CA PRO A 57 4.82 27.65 -20.38
C PRO A 57 4.85 28.52 -19.12
N LYS A 58 5.78 29.48 -19.07
CA LYS A 58 5.89 30.45 -17.97
C LYS A 58 4.55 31.17 -17.76
N GLY A 59 4.05 31.17 -16.52
CA GLY A 59 2.77 31.79 -16.15
C GLY A 59 1.59 30.82 -16.06
N SER A 60 1.75 29.54 -16.38
CA SER A 60 0.72 28.53 -16.12
C SER A 60 0.46 28.34 -14.63
N ASN A 61 -0.77 27.95 -14.26
CA ASN A 61 -1.08 27.57 -12.88
C ASN A 61 -0.12 26.49 -12.37
N PRO A 62 0.45 26.64 -11.16
CA PRO A 62 1.33 25.63 -10.61
C PRO A 62 0.57 24.32 -10.42
N PRO A 63 1.25 23.16 -10.55
CA PRO A 63 0.64 21.87 -10.29
C PRO A 63 -0.01 21.85 -8.90
N LEU A 64 -1.25 21.37 -8.82
CA LEU A 64 -1.94 21.21 -7.54
C LEU A 64 -1.11 20.31 -6.62
N LYS A 65 -0.62 20.87 -5.51
CA LYS A 65 0.13 20.11 -4.52
C LYS A 65 -0.79 19.07 -3.88
N PHE A 66 -0.28 17.85 -3.76
CA PHE A 66 -0.98 16.75 -3.09
C PHE A 66 -1.18 17.09 -1.61
N LYS A 67 -2.43 17.08 -1.13
CA LYS A 67 -2.75 17.25 0.30
C LYS A 67 -2.49 15.94 1.06
N ARG A 68 -1.89 16.02 2.25
CA ARG A 68 -1.59 14.88 3.13
C ARG A 68 -2.90 14.21 3.59
N GLN A 69 -2.94 12.88 3.55
CA GLN A 69 -4.07 12.05 4.01
C GLN A 69 -3.56 10.91 4.91
N GLU A 70 -4.48 10.23 5.61
CA GLU A 70 -4.17 9.18 6.60
C GLU A 70 -3.49 7.94 5.99
N SER A 71 -2.27 7.66 6.44
CA SER A 71 -1.46 6.53 5.97
C SER A 71 -1.83 5.19 6.63
N ARG A 72 -1.71 4.09 5.86
CA ARG A 72 -1.81 2.70 6.34
C ARG A 72 -0.57 1.90 5.96
N MET A 73 -0.20 0.90 6.76
CA MET A 73 0.88 -0.02 6.39
C MET A 73 0.39 -1.11 5.44
N VAL A 74 1.25 -1.44 4.48
CA VAL A 74 0.97 -2.45 3.47
C VAL A 74 2.18 -3.36 3.33
N LEU A 75 1.90 -4.67 3.33
CA LEU A 75 2.81 -5.71 2.90
C LEU A 75 2.60 -5.98 1.41
N SER A 76 3.64 -5.89 0.59
CA SER A 76 3.51 -6.10 -0.86
C SER A 76 4.59 -7.05 -1.39
N PHE A 77 4.16 -8.00 -2.23
CA PHE A 77 5.00 -8.95 -2.95
C PHE A 77 5.10 -8.51 -4.41
N PHE A 78 6.29 -8.60 -4.99
CA PHE A 78 6.55 -8.20 -6.37
C PHE A 78 7.32 -9.28 -7.13
N ASP A 79 7.03 -9.41 -8.42
CA ASP A 79 7.88 -10.06 -9.42
C ASP A 79 8.29 -9.06 -10.52
N ASN A 80 8.85 -9.56 -11.62
CA ASN A 80 9.21 -8.76 -12.78
C ASN A 80 7.98 -8.18 -13.54
N CYS A 81 6.77 -8.66 -13.26
CA CYS A 81 5.52 -8.22 -13.88
C CYS A 81 4.78 -7.17 -13.02
N GLY A 82 5.09 -7.06 -11.72
CA GLY A 82 4.55 -6.04 -10.83
C GLY A 82 4.19 -6.57 -9.44
N VAL A 83 3.15 -6.01 -8.81
CA VAL A 83 2.63 -6.47 -7.51
C VAL A 83 1.83 -7.74 -7.70
N ILE A 84 2.25 -8.85 -7.07
CA ILE A 84 1.51 -10.12 -7.10
C ILE A 84 0.49 -10.21 -5.97
N PHE A 85 0.87 -9.72 -4.79
CA PHE A 85 0.01 -9.78 -3.60
C PHE A 85 0.20 -8.55 -2.73
N GLN A 86 -0.92 -8.07 -2.18
CA GLN A 86 -0.96 -6.92 -1.29
C GLN A 86 -1.86 -7.23 -0.09
N HIS A 87 -1.33 -7.08 1.11
CA HIS A 87 -2.07 -7.26 2.35
C HIS A 87 -1.96 -6.01 3.22
N TYR A 88 -3.09 -5.53 3.73
CA TYR A 88 -3.16 -4.34 4.56
C TYR A 88 -3.12 -4.74 6.02
N LEU A 89 -2.20 -4.12 6.75
CA LEU A 89 -2.19 -4.28 8.19
C LEU A 89 -3.32 -3.44 8.80
N PRO A 90 -4.04 -3.96 9.80
CA PRO A 90 -5.05 -3.18 10.49
C PRO A 90 -4.43 -1.90 11.06
N MET A 91 -5.19 -0.80 11.03
CA MET A 91 -4.80 0.42 11.72
C MET A 91 -4.60 0.06 13.19
N ARG A 92 -3.43 0.41 13.75
CA ARG A 92 -3.22 0.27 15.20
C ARG A 92 -4.32 1.10 15.87
N PRO A 93 -5.10 0.54 16.82
CA PRO A 93 -6.12 1.32 17.51
C PRO A 93 -5.44 2.55 18.13
N PRO A 94 -6.12 3.71 18.15
CA PRO A 94 -5.57 4.90 18.79
C PRO A 94 -5.16 4.51 20.21
N SER A 95 -3.93 4.84 20.59
CA SER A 95 -3.47 4.64 21.96
C SER A 95 -4.51 5.27 22.90
N PRO A 96 -4.88 4.61 24.01
CA PRO A 96 -5.74 5.23 25.01
C PRO A 96 -5.16 6.60 25.33
N ARG A 97 -5.97 7.66 25.20
CA ARG A 97 -5.56 8.96 25.69
C ARG A 97 -5.18 8.76 27.16
N PRO A 98 -3.97 9.16 27.60
CA PRO A 98 -3.65 9.07 29.02
C PRO A 98 -4.77 9.78 29.76
N CYS A 99 -5.47 9.05 30.64
CA CYS A 99 -6.51 9.63 31.47
C CYS A 99 -5.89 10.86 32.14
N SER A 100 -6.44 12.03 31.86
CA SER A 100 -6.08 13.24 32.58
C SER A 100 -6.26 12.91 34.06
N ARG A 101 -5.14 12.88 34.78
CA ARG A 101 -5.08 12.67 36.23
C ARG A 101 -6.09 13.65 36.84
N MET A 102 -7.22 13.12 37.32
CA MET A 102 -8.20 13.93 38.02
C MET A 102 -7.47 14.53 39.22
N SER A 103 -7.38 15.86 39.21
CA SER A 103 -6.84 16.65 40.32
C SER A 103 -7.81 16.65 41.49
#